data_AF-A0A6A5WA34-F1
#
_entry.id   AF-A0A6A5WA34-F1
#
_cell.length_a   1.000
_cell.length_b   1.000
_cell.length_c   1.000
_cell.angle_alpha   90.00
_cell.angle_beta   90.00
_cell.angle_gamma   90.00
#
_symmetry.space_group_name_H-M   'P 1'
#
loop_
_entity.id
_entity.type
_entity.pdbx_description
1 polymer ?
#
loop_
_entity_poly.entity_id
_entity_poly.type
_entity_poly.pdbx_seq_one_letter_code
_entity_poly.pdbx_strand_id
1 'polypeptide(L)'
;MVCAAADFEARLATIVAVEQQKSELVQDLITRVKLLDQSLSDSKQQLERERDISDMYQKRDKAKDMELRGIKQSLAQMSYVSVLVDGDCMTFVDDVLQKGEAGGRQAARQLKSSIVEYIRDHHPDVPVNVKVVIRVFANLAGLAKTCHEAGVYSSPVDLGYFVNGFNKEDALCDMVNAGDGKECADEKIRALFQMNMENVQCAHVVFAGSADNGYARLLGPHIDSTRITLLEGPPFAKELAEFASRFRTFHCPAVFRQSKLLRRGVSLDVTPPRTPALEKTAMSNYAVVATTSTDGTQSNQVNKSVAFGSSSRTGKIARNAAGHRIDLPLSCTNGEVKTARASKSCNEYHILGQCSYGKGCTFKHGTRVTGKQLEALRSVARLSSCSKGLSCGDPQCILGHRCTKQPCRNRGTCFFPGVMHNVDVNIVSWSG
;
A
#
# COMPACT_ATOMS: atom_id res chain seq x y z
N MET A 1 37.08 -105.60 63.34
CA MET A 1 37.66 -104.26 63.13
C MET A 1 37.32 -103.70 61.74
N VAL A 2 37.72 -104.34 60.63
CA VAL A 2 37.59 -103.79 59.24
C VAL A 2 36.27 -103.05 58.95
N CYS A 3 35.11 -103.64 59.26
CA CYS A 3 33.79 -103.05 58.97
C CYS A 3 33.54 -101.68 59.66
N ALA A 4 34.16 -101.40 60.81
CA ALA A 4 34.00 -100.13 61.53
C ALA A 4 34.86 -98.98 60.97
N ALA A 5 35.93 -99.29 60.22
CA ALA A 5 36.73 -98.27 59.55
C ALA A 5 35.98 -97.65 58.37
N ALA A 6 35.32 -98.49 57.56
CA ALA A 6 34.58 -98.05 56.38
C ALA A 6 33.38 -97.13 56.71
N ASP A 7 32.66 -97.34 57.84
CA ASP A 7 31.63 -96.41 58.30
C ASP A 7 32.22 -95.03 58.63
N PHE A 8 33.37 -95.02 59.30
CA PHE A 8 34.06 -93.79 59.69
C PHE A 8 34.56 -93.00 58.46
N GLU A 9 35.13 -93.71 57.48
CA GLU A 9 35.55 -93.15 56.19
C GLU A 9 34.37 -92.57 55.39
N ALA A 10 33.24 -93.29 55.31
CA ALA A 10 32.04 -92.81 54.62
C ALA A 10 31.45 -91.54 55.27
N ARG A 11 31.46 -91.47 56.61
CA ARG A 11 31.00 -90.31 57.37
C ARG A 11 31.96 -89.13 57.25
N LEU A 12 33.27 -89.38 57.20
CA LEU A 12 34.27 -88.36 56.91
C LEU A 12 34.10 -87.80 55.49
N ALA A 13 33.95 -88.65 54.47
CA ALA A 13 33.70 -88.23 53.10
C ALA A 13 32.43 -87.37 52.95
N THR A 14 31.37 -87.70 53.71
CA THR A 14 30.14 -86.89 53.77
C THR A 14 30.40 -85.49 54.34
N ILE A 15 31.21 -85.38 55.40
CA ILE A 15 31.60 -84.08 55.99
C ILE A 15 32.45 -83.27 54.99
N VAL A 16 33.40 -83.89 54.31
CA VAL A 16 34.23 -83.23 53.28
C VAL A 16 33.36 -82.72 52.11
N ALA A 17 32.37 -83.48 51.66
CA ALA A 17 31.43 -83.04 50.62
C ALA A 17 30.60 -81.81 51.06
N VAL A 18 30.22 -81.72 52.34
CA VAL A 18 29.51 -80.56 52.89
C VAL A 18 30.43 -79.34 53.02
N GLU A 19 31.69 -79.51 53.41
CA GLU A 19 32.71 -78.43 53.41
C GLU A 19 32.99 -77.92 51.99
N GLN A 20 33.05 -78.81 51.00
CA GLN A 20 33.18 -78.49 49.58
C GLN A 20 31.99 -77.64 49.08
N GLN A 21 30.74 -78.10 49.32
CA GLN A 21 29.54 -77.36 48.92
C GLN A 21 29.40 -75.99 49.60
N LYS A 22 29.80 -75.86 50.88
CA LYS A 22 29.88 -74.55 51.56
C LYS A 22 30.88 -73.63 50.85
N SER A 23 32.04 -74.15 50.50
CA SER A 23 33.13 -73.39 49.86
C SER A 23 32.72 -72.89 48.47
N GLU A 24 32.04 -73.74 47.69
CA GLU A 24 31.45 -73.39 46.40
C GLU A 24 30.36 -72.30 46.55
N LEU A 25 29.42 -72.47 47.48
CA LEU A 25 28.37 -71.48 47.76
C LEU A 25 28.95 -70.12 48.22
N VAL A 26 30.02 -70.12 49.02
CA VAL A 26 30.73 -68.90 49.44
C VAL A 26 31.43 -68.24 48.25
N GLN A 27 32.04 -69.02 47.34
CA GLN A 27 32.69 -68.50 46.14
C GLN A 27 31.68 -67.90 45.15
N ASP A 28 30.51 -68.52 44.99
CA ASP A 28 29.39 -67.99 44.21
C ASP A 28 28.83 -66.70 44.83
N LEU A 29 28.68 -66.65 46.16
CA LEU A 29 28.30 -65.43 46.88
C LEU A 29 29.30 -64.29 46.66
N ILE A 30 30.60 -64.55 46.80
CA ILE A 30 31.67 -63.56 46.53
C ILE A 30 31.62 -63.08 45.08
N THR A 31 31.39 -63.99 44.14
CA THR A 31 31.27 -63.66 42.70
C THR A 31 30.02 -62.82 42.44
N ARG A 32 28.90 -63.15 43.06
CA ARG A 32 27.64 -62.40 42.93
C ARG A 32 27.72 -61.02 43.56
N VAL A 33 28.38 -60.86 44.71
CA VAL A 33 28.64 -59.55 45.35
C VAL A 33 29.48 -58.68 44.42
N LYS A 34 30.60 -59.17 43.89
CA LYS A 34 31.44 -58.42 42.93
C LYS A 34 30.67 -57.95 41.70
N LEU A 35 29.80 -58.79 41.14
CA LEU A 35 28.95 -58.43 39.99
C LEU A 35 27.89 -57.37 40.37
N LEU A 36 27.34 -57.42 41.58
CA LEU A 36 26.39 -56.42 42.08
C LEU A 36 27.08 -55.08 42.38
N ASP A 37 28.27 -55.08 42.98
CA ASP A 37 29.07 -53.87 43.24
C ASP A 37 29.47 -53.17 41.93
N GLN A 38 29.91 -53.93 40.92
CA GLN A 38 30.21 -53.39 39.59
C GLN A 38 28.95 -52.80 38.95
N SER A 39 27.84 -53.56 38.91
CA SER A 39 26.58 -53.07 38.36
C SER A 39 26.06 -51.82 39.08
N LEU A 40 26.25 -51.73 40.41
CA LEU A 40 25.88 -50.56 41.21
C LEU A 40 26.78 -49.35 40.94
N SER A 41 28.09 -49.57 40.71
CA SER A 41 29.04 -48.54 40.30
C SER A 41 28.66 -47.96 38.94
N ASP A 42 28.41 -48.82 37.95
CA ASP A 42 28.06 -48.43 36.59
C ASP A 42 26.71 -47.68 36.55
N SER A 43 25.71 -48.16 37.31
CA SER A 43 24.43 -47.46 37.47
C SER A 43 24.55 -46.09 38.13
N LYS A 44 25.45 -45.93 39.12
CA LYS A 44 25.71 -44.61 39.74
C LYS A 44 26.31 -43.63 38.75
N GLN A 45 27.36 -44.05 38.02
CA GLN A 45 27.98 -43.19 37.00
C GLN A 45 27.01 -42.79 35.90
N GLN A 46 26.11 -43.70 35.49
CA GLN A 46 25.09 -43.38 34.49
C GLN A 46 24.08 -42.34 35.03
N LEU A 47 23.60 -42.52 36.27
CA LEU A 47 22.69 -41.57 36.92
C LEU A 47 23.34 -40.19 37.14
N GLU A 48 24.64 -40.14 37.43
CA GLU A 48 25.40 -38.89 37.54
C GLU A 48 25.49 -38.15 36.20
N ARG A 49 25.83 -38.85 35.10
CA ARG A 49 25.83 -38.29 33.74
C ARG A 49 24.46 -37.76 33.34
N GLU A 50 23.39 -38.51 33.63
CA GLU A 50 22.01 -38.09 33.34
C GLU A 50 21.58 -36.85 34.14
N ARG A 51 22.03 -36.74 35.40
CA ARG A 51 21.84 -35.53 36.22
C ARG A 51 22.58 -34.34 35.63
N ASP A 52 23.87 -34.47 35.30
CA ASP A 52 24.66 -33.39 34.71
C ASP A 52 24.07 -32.90 33.39
N ILE A 53 23.60 -33.82 32.54
CA ILE A 53 22.92 -33.50 31.28
C ILE A 53 21.60 -32.77 31.53
N SER A 54 20.77 -33.22 32.49
CA SER A 54 19.52 -32.56 32.88
C SER A 54 19.78 -31.14 33.41
N ASP A 55 20.76 -30.99 34.30
CA ASP A 55 21.17 -29.71 34.87
C ASP A 55 21.69 -28.74 33.81
N MET A 56 22.50 -29.23 32.86
CA MET A 56 22.96 -28.46 31.70
C MET A 56 21.78 -27.97 30.85
N TYR A 57 20.83 -28.84 30.52
CA TYR A 57 19.65 -28.45 29.75
C TYR A 57 18.80 -27.42 30.50
N GLN A 58 18.51 -27.63 31.78
CA GLN A 58 17.76 -26.67 32.61
C GLN A 58 18.46 -25.30 32.71
N LYS A 59 19.78 -25.27 32.86
CA LYS A 59 20.57 -24.02 32.88
C LYS A 59 20.47 -23.28 31.54
N ARG A 60 20.58 -24.01 30.43
CA ARG A 60 20.45 -23.47 29.06
C ARG A 60 19.04 -22.96 28.76
N ASP A 61 18.01 -23.65 29.25
CA ASP A 61 16.61 -23.27 29.06
C ASP A 61 16.27 -22.00 29.83
N LYS A 62 16.63 -21.93 31.13
CA LYS A 62 16.49 -20.74 31.97
C LYS A 62 17.24 -19.52 31.40
N ALA A 63 18.40 -19.73 30.77
CA ALA A 63 19.15 -18.68 30.08
C ALA A 63 18.40 -18.16 28.84
N LYS A 64 17.88 -19.06 27.99
CA LYS A 64 17.05 -18.68 26.83
C LYS A 64 15.76 -17.97 27.24
N ASP A 65 15.11 -18.40 28.32
CA ASP A 65 13.93 -17.73 28.86
C ASP A 65 14.27 -16.30 29.35
N MET A 66 15.46 -16.08 29.90
CA MET A 66 15.92 -14.73 30.28
C MET A 66 16.18 -13.85 29.05
N GLU A 67 16.86 -14.40 28.04
CA GLU A 67 17.11 -13.74 26.75
C GLU A 67 15.80 -13.39 26.02
N LEU A 68 14.87 -14.33 25.89
CA LEU A 68 13.56 -14.14 25.28
C LEU A 68 12.71 -13.09 26.02
N ARG A 69 12.80 -13.03 27.35
CA ARG A 69 12.16 -11.96 28.15
C ARG A 69 12.78 -10.60 27.86
N GLY A 70 14.12 -10.50 27.80
CA GLY A 70 14.82 -9.27 27.42
C GLY A 70 14.46 -8.79 26.02
N ILE A 71 14.42 -9.69 25.02
CA ILE A 71 14.01 -9.39 23.64
C ILE A 71 12.56 -8.90 23.60
N LYS A 72 11.62 -9.59 24.27
CA LYS A 72 10.21 -9.17 24.34
C LYS A 72 10.04 -7.80 25.01
N GLN A 73 10.78 -7.53 26.09
CA GLN A 73 10.75 -6.24 26.78
C GLN A 73 11.29 -5.10 25.91
N SER A 74 12.40 -5.34 25.19
CA SER A 74 12.95 -4.39 24.22
C SER A 74 11.97 -4.11 23.08
N LEU A 75 11.34 -5.15 22.53
CA LEU A 75 10.31 -5.01 21.49
C LEU A 75 9.12 -4.15 21.96
N ALA A 76 8.65 -4.37 23.20
CA ALA A 76 7.56 -3.60 23.81
C ALA A 76 7.92 -2.12 24.07
N GLN A 77 9.19 -1.82 24.40
CA GLN A 77 9.69 -0.43 24.53
C GLN A 77 9.78 0.29 23.17
N MET A 78 9.87 -0.45 22.07
CA MET A 78 9.84 0.07 20.71
C MET A 78 8.43 0.10 20.11
N SER A 79 7.40 -0.38 20.82
CA SER A 79 6.04 -0.42 20.30
C SER A 79 5.43 0.97 20.05
N TYR A 80 4.64 1.06 18.99
CA TYR A 80 3.94 2.28 18.59
C TYR A 80 2.51 2.00 18.09
N VAL A 81 1.65 3.02 18.18
CA VAL A 81 0.35 3.09 17.47
C VAL A 81 0.55 3.96 16.24
N SER A 82 0.14 3.48 15.07
CA SER A 82 0.15 4.29 13.85
C SER A 82 -1.23 4.86 13.56
N VAL A 83 -1.31 6.17 13.37
CA VAL A 83 -2.54 6.87 12.99
C VAL A 83 -2.36 7.35 11.55
N LEU A 84 -3.08 6.73 10.62
CA LEU A 84 -3.03 7.04 9.20
C LEU A 84 -4.29 7.84 8.83
N VAL A 85 -4.11 9.09 8.41
CA VAL A 85 -5.21 10.00 8.09
C VAL A 85 -5.14 10.43 6.63
N ASP A 86 -6.24 10.25 5.91
CA ASP A 86 -6.47 10.87 4.61
C ASP A 86 -7.04 12.27 4.83
N GLY A 87 -6.20 13.30 4.71
CA GLY A 87 -6.63 14.69 4.89
C GLY A 87 -7.36 15.29 3.68
N ASP A 88 -7.42 14.59 2.53
CA ASP A 88 -8.26 15.01 1.41
C ASP A 88 -9.73 14.63 1.64
N CYS A 89 -10.01 13.60 2.46
CA CYS A 89 -11.37 13.21 2.85
C CYS A 89 -11.74 13.47 4.33
N MET A 90 -10.76 13.55 5.25
CA MET A 90 -10.93 13.88 6.68
C MET A 90 -10.58 15.35 6.96
N THR A 91 -11.49 16.27 6.66
CA THR A 91 -11.25 17.71 6.89
C THR A 91 -11.31 18.07 8.38
N PHE A 92 -10.35 18.87 8.84
CA PHE A 92 -10.35 19.50 10.17
C PHE A 92 -11.51 20.52 10.35
N VAL A 93 -11.91 20.81 11.60
CA VAL A 93 -12.94 21.82 11.91
C VAL A 93 -12.44 23.25 11.66
N ASP A 94 -13.35 24.14 11.28
CA ASP A 94 -13.01 25.50 10.85
C ASP A 94 -12.36 26.31 11.99
N ASP A 95 -12.85 26.16 13.22
CA ASP A 95 -12.31 26.73 14.45
C ASP A 95 -10.84 26.40 14.70
N VAL A 96 -10.32 25.26 14.21
CA VAL A 96 -8.88 24.95 14.29
C VAL A 96 -8.14 25.34 13.02
N LEU A 97 -8.76 25.30 11.85
CA LEU A 97 -8.14 25.79 10.61
C LEU A 97 -7.88 27.30 10.69
N GLN A 98 -8.88 28.10 11.01
CA GLN A 98 -8.83 29.58 11.04
C GLN A 98 -7.82 30.16 12.04
N LYS A 99 -7.42 29.40 13.06
CA LYS A 99 -6.37 29.78 14.03
C LYS A 99 -4.94 29.62 13.48
N GLY A 100 -4.78 29.18 12.22
CA GLY A 100 -3.48 29.02 11.57
C GLY A 100 -2.52 28.18 12.39
N GLU A 101 -1.31 28.69 12.65
CA GLU A 101 -0.27 27.94 13.38
C GLU A 101 -0.66 27.56 14.82
N ALA A 102 -1.43 28.41 15.51
CA ALA A 102 -1.95 28.06 16.85
C ALA A 102 -3.01 26.95 16.76
N GLY A 103 -3.79 26.94 15.67
CA GLY A 103 -4.80 25.93 15.38
C GLY A 103 -4.23 24.58 14.99
N GLY A 104 -3.19 24.55 14.16
CA GLY A 104 -2.45 23.33 13.83
C GLY A 104 -1.86 22.65 15.07
N ARG A 105 -1.26 23.46 15.96
CA ARG A 105 -0.80 23.01 17.29
C ARG A 105 -1.93 22.45 18.15
N GLN A 106 -3.07 23.15 18.21
CA GLN A 106 -4.26 22.68 18.92
C GLN A 106 -4.73 21.31 18.39
N ALA A 107 -4.83 21.16 17.06
CA ALA A 107 -5.32 19.96 16.40
C ALA A 107 -4.40 18.75 16.60
N ALA A 108 -3.07 18.92 16.44
CA ALA A 108 -2.11 17.84 16.68
C ALA A 108 -2.17 17.34 18.13
N ARG A 109 -2.14 18.26 19.10
CA ARG A 109 -2.21 17.93 20.54
C ARG A 109 -3.51 17.22 20.90
N GLN A 110 -4.65 17.77 20.50
CA GLN A 110 -5.97 17.19 20.81
C GLN A 110 -6.15 15.81 20.18
N LEU A 111 -5.76 15.63 18.92
CA LEU A 111 -5.84 14.34 18.25
C LEU A 111 -4.96 13.29 18.94
N LYS A 112 -3.73 13.66 19.33
CA LYS A 112 -2.82 12.75 20.04
C LYS A 112 -3.35 12.38 21.42
N SER A 113 -3.81 13.35 22.22
CA SER A 113 -4.42 13.09 23.53
C SER A 113 -5.62 12.15 23.44
N SER A 114 -6.61 12.47 22.59
CA SER A 114 -7.83 11.64 22.49
C SER A 114 -7.56 10.24 21.96
N ILE A 115 -6.53 10.04 21.12
CA ILE A 115 -6.11 8.70 20.68
C ILE A 115 -5.38 7.95 21.80
N VAL A 116 -4.49 8.59 22.57
CA VAL A 116 -3.85 7.95 23.74
C VAL A 116 -4.90 7.49 24.76
N GLU A 117 -5.88 8.35 25.05
CA GLU A 117 -7.00 8.03 25.94
C GLU A 117 -7.84 6.87 25.40
N TYR A 118 -8.29 6.94 24.13
CA TYR A 118 -9.08 5.88 23.52
C TYR A 118 -8.35 4.53 23.52
N ILE A 119 -7.07 4.49 23.15
CA ILE A 119 -6.26 3.26 23.11
C ILE A 119 -6.14 2.65 24.51
N ARG A 120 -5.76 3.44 25.51
CA ARG A 120 -5.64 3.01 26.92
C ARG A 120 -6.95 2.41 27.43
N ASP A 121 -8.09 2.99 27.06
CA ASP A 121 -9.40 2.64 27.63
C ASP A 121 -10.09 1.47 26.88
N HIS A 122 -9.70 1.16 25.64
CA HIS A 122 -10.35 0.15 24.79
C HIS A 122 -9.46 -1.03 24.34
N HIS A 123 -8.14 -0.91 24.47
CA HIS A 123 -7.15 -1.86 23.93
C HIS A 123 -6.06 -2.19 24.99
N PRO A 124 -6.39 -2.98 26.03
CA PRO A 124 -5.49 -3.25 27.15
C PRO A 124 -4.23 -4.05 26.77
N ASP A 125 -4.22 -4.70 25.60
CA ASP A 125 -3.04 -5.38 25.03
C ASP A 125 -1.95 -4.40 24.54
N VAL A 126 -2.28 -3.11 24.40
CA VAL A 126 -1.35 -2.07 23.97
C VAL A 126 -0.65 -1.45 25.19
N PRO A 127 0.69 -1.32 25.21
CA PRO A 127 1.41 -0.74 26.35
C PRO A 127 0.95 0.68 26.71
N VAL A 128 0.75 0.98 28.00
CA VAL A 128 0.24 2.27 28.49
C VAL A 128 1.08 3.48 28.01
N ASN A 129 2.40 3.30 27.89
CA ASN A 129 3.34 4.34 27.44
C ASN A 129 3.70 4.21 25.94
N VAL A 130 2.80 3.66 25.12
CA VAL A 130 3.02 3.48 23.67
C VAL A 130 3.22 4.81 22.94
N LYS A 131 4.13 4.83 21.96
CA LYS A 131 4.35 6.01 21.12
C LYS A 131 3.23 6.11 20.07
N VAL A 132 2.51 7.23 20.01
CA VAL A 132 1.54 7.48 18.93
C VAL A 132 2.21 8.27 17.81
N VAL A 133 2.16 7.73 16.59
CA VAL A 133 2.74 8.30 15.36
C VAL A 133 1.59 8.66 14.41
N ILE A 134 1.37 9.96 14.19
CA ILE A 134 0.27 10.50 13.40
C ILE A 134 0.79 11.00 12.05
N ARG A 135 0.19 10.53 10.95
CA ARG A 135 0.49 11.02 9.61
C ARG A 135 -0.77 11.33 8.82
N VAL A 136 -0.91 12.59 8.44
CA VAL A 136 -1.99 13.12 7.60
C VAL A 136 -1.46 13.31 6.19
N PHE A 137 -1.96 12.51 5.24
CA PHE A 137 -1.61 12.61 3.83
C PHE A 137 -2.71 13.35 3.08
N ALA A 138 -2.36 14.42 2.37
CA ALA A 138 -3.29 15.20 1.57
C ALA A 138 -2.59 15.91 0.41
N ASN A 139 -3.32 16.22 -0.65
CA ASN A 139 -2.91 17.19 -1.65
C ASN A 139 -3.08 18.60 -1.05
N LEU A 140 -2.06 19.10 -0.34
CA LEU A 140 -2.17 20.37 0.41
C LEU A 140 -2.57 21.56 -0.48
N ALA A 141 -2.22 21.57 -1.77
CA ALA A 141 -2.64 22.60 -2.71
C ALA A 141 -4.13 22.48 -3.09
N GLY A 142 -4.62 21.26 -3.28
CA GLY A 142 -6.04 20.96 -3.51
C GLY A 142 -6.91 21.23 -2.28
N LEU A 143 -6.41 20.90 -1.09
CA LEU A 143 -7.05 21.17 0.20
C LEU A 143 -7.10 22.67 0.48
N ALA A 144 -5.98 23.39 0.35
CA ALA A 144 -5.93 24.85 0.49
C ALA A 144 -6.96 25.57 -0.40
N LYS A 145 -7.02 25.17 -1.68
CA LYS A 145 -8.02 25.67 -2.62
C LYS A 145 -9.45 25.33 -2.19
N THR A 146 -9.71 24.10 -1.74
CA THR A 146 -11.06 23.67 -1.33
C THR A 146 -11.54 24.39 -0.06
N CYS A 147 -10.65 24.62 0.91
CA CYS A 147 -10.96 25.41 2.11
C CYS A 147 -11.23 26.88 1.77
N HIS A 148 -10.52 27.46 0.81
CA HIS A 148 -10.81 28.82 0.31
C HIS A 148 -12.15 28.89 -0.45
N GLU A 149 -12.43 27.93 -1.36
CA GLU A 149 -13.73 27.82 -2.08
C GLU A 149 -14.93 27.58 -1.13
N ALA A 150 -14.71 26.99 0.05
CA ALA A 150 -15.72 26.84 1.09
C ALA A 150 -15.88 28.08 1.99
N GLY A 151 -14.95 29.04 1.92
CA GLY A 151 -14.92 30.24 2.78
C GLY A 151 -14.31 30.02 4.17
N VAL A 152 -13.56 28.94 4.38
CA VAL A 152 -12.85 28.66 5.64
C VAL A 152 -11.62 29.57 5.80
N TYR A 153 -10.90 29.83 4.71
CA TYR A 153 -9.72 30.70 4.67
C TYR A 153 -9.87 31.88 3.71
N SER A 154 -9.34 33.03 4.11
CA SER A 154 -9.25 34.24 3.27
C SER A 154 -8.23 34.07 2.13
N SER A 155 -7.16 33.29 2.36
CA SER A 155 -6.13 33.00 1.38
C SER A 155 -5.78 31.50 1.37
N PRO A 156 -5.53 30.88 0.21
CA PRO A 156 -4.96 29.52 0.15
C PRO A 156 -3.60 29.37 0.86
N VAL A 157 -2.89 30.47 1.13
CA VAL A 157 -1.64 30.46 1.92
C VAL A 157 -1.89 30.11 3.39
N ASP A 158 -3.08 30.38 3.92
CA ASP A 158 -3.39 30.29 5.35
C ASP A 158 -3.28 28.85 5.89
N LEU A 159 -3.60 27.84 5.07
CA LEU A 159 -3.38 26.42 5.38
C LEU A 159 -1.90 26.11 5.64
N GLY A 160 -0.97 26.85 5.04
CA GLY A 160 0.46 26.70 5.28
C GLY A 160 0.84 27.01 6.73
N TYR A 161 0.20 27.99 7.37
CA TYR A 161 0.40 28.26 8.80
C TYR A 161 -0.15 27.12 9.66
N PHE A 162 -1.33 26.59 9.34
CA PHE A 162 -1.90 25.43 10.03
C PHE A 162 -0.99 24.18 9.94
N VAL A 163 -0.52 23.84 8.74
CA VAL A 163 0.42 22.74 8.49
C VAL A 163 1.72 22.93 9.29
N ASN A 164 2.28 24.15 9.26
CA ASN A 164 3.47 24.47 10.07
C ASN A 164 3.21 24.36 11.58
N GLY A 165 2.00 24.63 12.05
CA GLY A 165 1.62 24.46 13.45
C GLY A 165 1.52 23.00 13.86
N PHE A 166 0.85 22.18 13.06
CA PHE A 166 0.70 20.74 13.31
C PHE A 166 2.06 20.05 13.37
N ASN A 167 2.93 20.30 12.38
CA ASN A 167 4.24 19.65 12.25
C ASN A 167 5.28 20.13 13.28
N LYS A 168 5.00 21.20 14.04
CA LYS A 168 5.88 21.72 15.11
C LYS A 168 5.48 21.28 16.52
N GLU A 169 4.23 20.86 16.71
CA GLU A 169 3.69 20.57 18.05
C GLU A 169 4.33 19.34 18.68
N ASP A 170 4.55 18.30 17.88
CA ASP A 170 5.02 16.99 18.35
C ASP A 170 5.82 16.28 17.27
N ALA A 171 6.99 15.75 17.62
CA ALA A 171 7.95 15.16 16.69
C ALA A 171 7.50 13.84 16.04
N LEU A 172 6.29 13.35 16.34
CA LEU A 172 5.66 12.18 15.73
C LEU A 172 4.34 12.53 15.01
N CYS A 173 4.08 13.82 14.74
CA CYS A 173 2.85 14.30 14.10
C CYS A 173 3.14 15.03 12.78
N ASP A 174 3.00 14.32 11.64
CA ASP A 174 3.30 14.85 10.30
C ASP A 174 2.02 15.17 9.50
N MET A 175 1.86 16.39 8.98
CA MET A 175 1.08 16.65 7.76
C MET A 175 2.02 16.58 6.55
N VAL A 176 1.75 15.62 5.66
CA VAL A 176 2.60 15.28 4.51
C VAL A 176 1.87 15.62 3.21
N ASN A 177 2.47 16.49 2.39
CA ASN A 177 1.98 16.72 1.03
C ASN A 177 2.12 15.45 0.18
N ALA A 178 1.00 14.88 -0.24
CA ALA A 178 0.96 13.66 -1.03
C ALA A 178 1.41 13.89 -2.49
N GLY A 179 1.18 15.09 -3.03
CA GLY A 179 1.38 15.46 -4.43
C GLY A 179 0.10 15.98 -5.09
N ASP A 180 0.17 16.36 -6.36
CA ASP A 180 -0.95 16.88 -7.15
C ASP A 180 -1.71 15.81 -7.95
N GLY A 181 -1.24 14.56 -7.92
CA GLY A 181 -1.88 13.42 -8.58
C GLY A 181 -3.11 12.90 -7.84
N LYS A 182 -4.05 12.31 -8.60
CA LYS A 182 -5.14 11.51 -8.03
C LYS A 182 -4.55 10.25 -7.38
N GLU A 183 -5.15 9.81 -6.27
CA GLU A 183 -4.76 8.60 -5.51
C GLU A 183 -3.37 8.66 -4.82
N CYS A 184 -2.70 9.83 -4.80
CA CYS A 184 -1.36 9.97 -4.22
C CYS A 184 -1.34 9.92 -2.67
N ALA A 185 -2.43 10.29 -1.99
CA ALA A 185 -2.57 10.11 -0.55
C ALA A 185 -2.87 8.62 -0.25
N ASP A 186 -3.83 8.07 -0.97
CA ASP A 186 -4.32 6.69 -0.87
C ASP A 186 -3.17 5.68 -0.99
N GLU A 187 -2.26 5.88 -1.94
CA GLU A 187 -1.13 4.96 -2.17
C GLU A 187 -0.09 5.02 -1.04
N LYS A 188 0.15 6.20 -0.46
CA LYS A 188 1.02 6.35 0.73
C LYS A 188 0.39 5.67 1.95
N ILE A 189 -0.92 5.87 2.13
CA ILE A 189 -1.70 5.26 3.22
C ILE A 189 -1.75 3.74 3.06
N ARG A 190 -1.98 3.23 1.85
CA ARG A 190 -1.99 1.80 1.50
C ARG A 190 -0.67 1.11 1.83
N ALA A 191 0.45 1.68 1.37
CA ALA A 191 1.77 1.13 1.61
C ALA A 191 2.14 1.15 3.12
N LEU A 192 1.86 2.25 3.82
CA LEU A 192 2.11 2.34 5.27
C LEU A 192 1.20 1.43 6.09
N PHE A 193 -0.07 1.27 5.70
CA PHE A 193 -1.01 0.35 6.34
C PHE A 193 -0.50 -1.09 6.26
N GLN A 194 -0.10 -1.56 5.07
CA GLN A 194 0.46 -2.90 4.87
C GLN A 194 1.71 -3.12 5.72
N MET A 195 2.69 -2.20 5.63
CA MET A 195 3.91 -2.21 6.44
C MET A 195 3.62 -2.24 7.96
N ASN A 196 2.62 -1.48 8.43
CA ASN A 196 2.23 -1.47 9.84
C ASN A 196 1.52 -2.76 10.28
N MET A 197 0.68 -3.36 9.43
CA MET A 197 0.03 -4.63 9.74
C MET A 197 1.05 -5.77 9.86
N GLU A 198 2.09 -5.77 9.03
CA GLU A 198 3.21 -6.72 9.08
C GLU A 198 4.21 -6.43 10.23
N ASN A 199 4.37 -5.18 10.64
CA ASN A 199 5.31 -4.80 11.70
C ASN A 199 4.80 -5.18 13.10
N VAL A 200 5.49 -6.13 13.75
CA VAL A 200 5.24 -6.56 15.14
C VAL A 200 5.42 -5.46 16.21
N GLN A 201 6.12 -4.36 15.89
CA GLN A 201 6.23 -3.19 16.77
C GLN A 201 5.02 -2.24 16.64
N CYS A 202 4.27 -2.29 15.54
CA CYS A 202 3.05 -1.51 15.39
C CYS A 202 1.93 -2.22 16.16
N ALA A 203 1.77 -1.89 17.44
CA ALA A 203 0.78 -2.54 18.31
C ALA A 203 -0.64 -2.39 17.75
N HIS A 204 -0.98 -1.20 17.25
CA HIS A 204 -2.32 -0.87 16.76
C HIS A 204 -2.30 0.12 15.59
N VAL A 205 -3.32 0.06 14.73
CA VAL A 205 -3.53 1.01 13.63
C VAL A 205 -4.86 1.74 13.81
N VAL A 206 -4.82 3.06 13.91
CA VAL A 206 -5.99 3.94 13.81
C VAL A 206 -6.08 4.44 12.37
N PHE A 207 -7.18 4.13 11.68
CA PHE A 207 -7.36 4.42 10.27
C PHE A 207 -8.45 5.47 10.07
N ALA A 208 -8.07 6.65 9.57
CA ALA A 208 -8.97 7.79 9.39
C ALA A 208 -9.12 8.11 7.90
N GLY A 209 -10.14 7.52 7.29
CA GLY A 209 -10.46 7.68 5.86
C GLY A 209 -11.93 7.37 5.58
N SER A 210 -12.82 7.65 6.55
CA SER A 210 -14.23 7.23 6.51
C SER A 210 -14.95 7.69 5.25
N ALA A 211 -14.57 8.83 4.71
CA ALA A 211 -15.23 9.49 3.60
C ALA A 211 -14.93 8.92 2.20
N ASP A 212 -14.05 7.93 2.01
CA ASP A 212 -13.72 7.37 0.68
C ASP A 212 -13.86 5.83 0.58
N ASN A 213 -14.58 5.36 -0.45
CA ASN A 213 -14.72 3.92 -0.77
C ASN A 213 -13.39 3.27 -1.21
N GLY A 214 -12.39 4.05 -1.63
CA GLY A 214 -11.08 3.53 -2.09
C GLY A 214 -10.34 2.66 -1.08
N TYR A 215 -10.66 2.80 0.21
CA TYR A 215 -10.11 1.99 1.31
C TYR A 215 -10.93 0.72 1.60
N ALA A 216 -12.11 0.53 1.01
CA ALA A 216 -12.94 -0.65 1.27
C ALA A 216 -12.22 -1.96 0.94
N ARG A 217 -11.48 -1.98 -0.17
CA ARG A 217 -10.65 -3.11 -0.61
C ARG A 217 -9.36 -3.30 0.20
N LEU A 218 -8.94 -2.28 0.95
CA LEU A 218 -7.76 -2.33 1.83
C LEU A 218 -8.14 -2.88 3.21
N LEU A 219 -9.30 -2.47 3.74
CA LEU A 219 -9.76 -2.85 5.08
C LEU A 219 -10.54 -4.17 5.10
N GLY A 220 -11.25 -4.52 4.02
CA GLY A 220 -12.04 -5.76 3.92
C GLY A 220 -11.30 -7.05 4.30
N PRO A 221 -10.04 -7.29 3.84
CA PRO A 221 -9.23 -8.44 4.27
C PRO A 221 -8.86 -8.48 5.76
N HIS A 222 -9.11 -7.41 6.50
CA HIS A 222 -8.79 -7.26 7.93
C HIS A 222 -10.02 -6.96 8.79
N ILE A 223 -11.23 -7.24 8.28
CA ILE A 223 -12.55 -6.99 8.90
C ILE A 223 -12.69 -7.52 10.34
N ASP A 224 -11.97 -8.59 10.68
CA ASP A 224 -11.99 -9.22 12.01
C ASP A 224 -10.74 -8.90 12.86
N SER A 225 -9.92 -7.93 12.44
CA SER A 225 -8.66 -7.60 13.12
C SER A 225 -8.86 -6.69 14.33
N THR A 226 -8.53 -7.19 15.52
CA THR A 226 -8.51 -6.41 16.76
C THR A 226 -7.49 -5.26 16.75
N ARG A 227 -6.44 -5.35 15.93
CA ARG A 227 -5.36 -4.35 15.77
C ARG A 227 -5.76 -3.11 14.95
N ILE A 228 -7.03 -2.96 14.60
CA ILE A 228 -7.54 -1.83 13.81
C ILE A 228 -8.65 -1.09 14.56
N THR A 229 -8.66 0.24 14.44
CA THR A 229 -9.80 1.09 14.82
C THR A 229 -10.03 2.13 13.74
N LEU A 230 -11.27 2.31 13.31
CA LEU A 230 -11.62 3.33 12.34
C LEU A 230 -11.89 4.65 13.06
N LEU A 231 -11.31 5.75 12.59
CA LEU A 231 -11.62 7.10 13.06
C LEU A 231 -12.59 7.75 12.07
N GLU A 232 -13.81 7.96 12.51
CA GLU A 232 -14.88 8.59 11.74
C GLU A 232 -14.87 10.12 11.92
N GLY A 233 -14.84 10.82 10.79
CA GLY A 233 -15.06 12.26 10.70
C GLY A 233 -16.40 12.49 10.01
N PRO A 234 -16.43 12.76 8.69
CA PRO A 234 -17.67 12.64 7.92
C PRO A 234 -18.15 11.18 7.91
N PRO A 235 -19.47 10.92 7.74
CA PRO A 235 -20.02 9.57 7.78
C PRO A 235 -19.35 8.59 6.81
N PHE A 236 -19.22 7.33 7.21
CA PHE A 236 -18.65 6.28 6.36
C PHE A 236 -19.28 6.24 4.96
N ALA A 237 -18.40 6.24 3.94
CA ALA A 237 -18.79 6.04 2.56
C ALA A 237 -19.33 4.60 2.36
N LYS A 238 -20.24 4.41 1.39
CA LYS A 238 -21.13 3.23 1.35
C LYS A 238 -20.42 1.88 1.48
N GLU A 239 -19.33 1.68 0.74
CA GLU A 239 -18.59 0.40 0.74
C GLU A 239 -17.84 0.16 2.06
N LEU A 240 -17.51 1.22 2.83
CA LEU A 240 -17.00 1.09 4.20
C LEU A 240 -18.14 0.88 5.21
N ALA A 241 -19.26 1.59 5.06
CA ALA A 241 -20.40 1.52 5.97
C ALA A 241 -21.03 0.12 6.06
N GLU A 242 -20.94 -0.67 4.98
CA GLU A 242 -21.36 -2.08 4.93
C GLU A 242 -20.64 -2.97 5.96
N PHE A 243 -19.42 -2.61 6.39
CA PHE A 243 -18.64 -3.41 7.34
C PHE A 243 -18.00 -2.62 8.51
N ALA A 244 -18.13 -1.30 8.56
CA ALA A 244 -17.55 -0.47 9.62
C ALA A 244 -17.96 -0.91 11.05
N SER A 245 -19.14 -1.50 11.20
CA SER A 245 -19.66 -2.09 12.44
C SER A 245 -18.93 -3.35 12.94
N ARG A 246 -18.06 -3.96 12.11
CA ARG A 246 -17.14 -5.04 12.53
C ARG A 246 -15.89 -4.50 13.21
N PHE A 247 -15.48 -3.28 12.86
CA PHE A 247 -14.37 -2.59 13.50
C PHE A 247 -14.83 -1.85 14.76
N ARG A 248 -13.89 -1.59 15.68
CA ARG A 248 -14.10 -0.52 16.67
C ARG A 248 -14.04 0.83 15.95
N THR A 249 -14.98 1.71 16.24
CA THR A 249 -14.99 3.09 15.73
C THR A 249 -14.67 4.08 16.85
N PHE A 250 -13.92 5.12 16.50
CA PHE A 250 -13.54 6.26 17.34
C PHE A 250 -13.94 7.56 16.62
N HIS A 251 -14.24 8.62 17.38
CA HIS A 251 -14.66 9.93 16.87
C HIS A 251 -13.87 11.04 17.57
N CYS A 252 -13.40 12.04 16.81
CA CYS A 252 -12.70 13.20 17.36
C CYS A 252 -13.29 14.52 16.83
N PRO A 253 -14.52 14.90 17.23
CA PRO A 253 -15.26 16.04 16.67
C PRO A 253 -14.65 17.41 17.03
N ALA A 254 -13.76 17.48 18.02
CA ALA A 254 -12.97 18.68 18.31
C ALA A 254 -11.86 18.96 17.27
N VAL A 255 -11.51 17.95 16.46
CA VAL A 255 -10.44 18.01 15.46
C VAL A 255 -11.01 17.89 14.05
N PHE A 256 -11.87 16.90 13.77
CA PHE A 256 -12.41 16.61 12.45
C PHE A 256 -13.89 16.97 12.31
N ARG A 257 -14.27 17.46 11.12
CA ARG A 257 -15.67 17.76 10.76
C ARG A 257 -16.48 16.48 10.66
N GLN A 258 -17.70 16.51 11.21
CA GLN A 258 -18.73 15.48 11.00
C GLN A 258 -19.43 15.57 9.63
N SER A 259 -18.93 16.41 8.72
CA SER A 259 -19.50 16.62 7.39
C SER A 259 -18.41 17.02 6.38
N LYS A 260 -18.59 16.60 5.12
CA LYS A 260 -17.67 16.97 4.03
C LYS A 260 -17.76 18.47 3.73
N LEU A 261 -16.66 19.08 3.31
CA LEU A 261 -16.67 20.48 2.86
C LEU A 261 -17.64 20.67 1.68
N LEU A 262 -18.72 21.42 1.93
CA LEU A 262 -19.60 21.91 0.89
C LEU A 262 -18.91 23.11 0.22
N ARG A 263 -18.53 22.95 -1.05
CA ARG A 263 -18.16 24.10 -1.89
C ARG A 263 -19.40 24.98 -2.05
N ARG A 264 -19.28 26.30 -1.86
CA ARG A 264 -20.40 27.22 -2.10
C ARG A 264 -20.83 27.10 -3.56
N GLY A 265 -22.03 26.57 -3.78
CA GLY A 265 -22.51 26.25 -5.11
C GLY A 265 -22.85 27.51 -5.92
N VAL A 266 -22.59 27.43 -7.23
CA VAL A 266 -23.46 28.15 -8.18
C VAL A 266 -24.82 27.47 -8.07
N SER A 267 -25.86 28.20 -7.65
CA SER A 267 -27.21 27.64 -7.52
C SER A 267 -27.70 27.11 -8.86
N LEU A 268 -28.08 25.83 -8.91
CA LEU A 268 -28.67 25.19 -10.09
C LEU A 268 -30.21 25.17 -10.05
N ASP A 269 -30.80 26.22 -9.48
CA ASP A 269 -32.22 26.53 -9.64
C ASP A 269 -32.45 27.27 -10.97
N VAL A 270 -32.34 26.52 -12.06
CA VAL A 270 -32.78 26.98 -13.40
C VAL A 270 -33.87 26.05 -13.89
N THR A 271 -35.10 26.39 -13.54
CA THR A 271 -36.31 25.85 -14.17
C THR A 271 -36.20 26.07 -15.69
N PRO A 272 -36.39 25.04 -16.54
CA PRO A 272 -36.16 25.17 -17.98
C PRO A 272 -37.11 26.20 -18.61
N PRO A 273 -36.60 27.21 -19.35
CA PRO A 273 -37.45 28.16 -20.06
C PRO A 273 -38.35 27.46 -21.09
N ARG A 274 -39.62 27.89 -21.13
CA ARG A 274 -40.65 27.31 -21.99
C ARG A 274 -40.49 27.77 -23.45
N THR A 275 -40.49 26.83 -24.38
CA THR A 275 -40.27 27.06 -25.83
C THR A 275 -41.37 27.91 -26.49
N PRO A 276 -41.01 28.95 -27.26
CA PRO A 276 -41.79 29.46 -28.39
C PRO A 276 -41.30 28.85 -29.71
N ALA A 277 -42.19 28.73 -30.71
CA ALA A 277 -41.89 28.01 -31.95
C ALA A 277 -41.32 28.89 -33.09
N LEU A 278 -40.77 28.19 -34.09
CA LEU A 278 -40.32 28.59 -35.44
C LEU A 278 -40.59 30.02 -35.94
N GLU A 279 -39.61 30.56 -36.68
CA GLU A 279 -39.83 30.81 -38.12
C GLU A 279 -38.54 30.69 -38.96
N LYS A 280 -38.62 30.81 -40.30
CA LYS A 280 -37.56 30.45 -41.26
C LYS A 280 -37.15 31.63 -42.14
N THR A 281 -35.84 31.91 -42.25
CA THR A 281 -35.27 32.64 -43.41
C THR A 281 -33.86 32.13 -43.74
N ALA A 282 -33.32 32.51 -44.90
CA ALA A 282 -32.26 31.79 -45.60
C ALA A 282 -30.84 32.42 -45.51
N MET A 283 -29.93 31.80 -46.25
CA MET A 283 -28.47 32.00 -46.31
C MET A 283 -28.00 33.42 -46.67
N SER A 284 -26.81 33.79 -46.21
CA SER A 284 -25.77 34.35 -47.09
C SER A 284 -24.35 34.11 -46.53
N ASN A 285 -23.34 34.13 -47.40
CA ASN A 285 -21.92 34.08 -47.05
C ASN A 285 -21.30 35.47 -47.19
N TYR A 286 -20.38 35.84 -46.31
CA TYR A 286 -19.37 36.87 -46.59
C TYR A 286 -17.99 36.45 -46.05
N ALA A 287 -16.94 36.80 -46.80
CA ALA A 287 -15.52 36.63 -46.46
C ALA A 287 -14.86 38.03 -46.40
N VAL A 288 -13.54 38.13 -46.67
CA VAL A 288 -12.75 39.39 -46.87
C VAL A 288 -12.35 40.11 -45.55
N VAL A 289 -11.09 40.49 -45.25
CA VAL A 289 -9.75 40.24 -45.88
C VAL A 289 -8.60 40.39 -44.85
N ALA A 290 -7.34 40.18 -45.26
CA ALA A 290 -6.09 40.41 -44.48
C ALA A 290 -5.82 41.91 -44.15
N THR A 291 -4.81 42.33 -43.37
CA THR A 291 -3.33 42.40 -43.63
C THR A 291 -2.57 42.80 -42.31
N THR A 292 -1.23 42.82 -42.10
CA THR A 292 0.02 42.36 -42.77
C THR A 292 1.21 42.25 -41.76
N SER A 293 2.38 41.80 -42.24
CA SER A 293 3.82 42.05 -41.92
C SER A 293 4.24 43.12 -40.86
N THR A 294 5.45 43.11 -40.26
CA THR A 294 6.80 42.68 -40.74
C THR A 294 7.78 42.09 -39.70
N ASP A 295 8.63 41.17 -40.18
CA ASP A 295 10.09 40.96 -39.98
C ASP A 295 10.81 40.75 -38.62
N GLY A 296 11.79 39.82 -38.65
CA GLY A 296 12.79 39.52 -37.60
C GLY A 296 13.47 38.15 -37.84
N THR A 297 14.78 38.11 -38.09
CA THR A 297 15.45 36.98 -38.79
C THR A 297 16.42 36.17 -37.91
N GLN A 298 16.76 34.94 -38.38
CA GLN A 298 17.77 33.97 -37.88
C GLN A 298 17.25 32.99 -36.79
N SER A 299 17.62 31.69 -36.78
CA SER A 299 18.55 30.92 -37.64
C SER A 299 18.02 29.50 -37.93
N ASN A 300 18.53 28.85 -38.99
CA ASN A 300 18.10 27.53 -39.46
C ASN A 300 18.82 26.36 -38.78
N GLN A 301 18.08 25.30 -38.44
CA GLN A 301 18.50 23.94 -38.79
C GLN A 301 17.33 23.15 -39.39
N VAL A 302 17.58 22.55 -40.55
CA VAL A 302 16.57 21.84 -41.36
C VAL A 302 16.48 20.39 -40.92
N ASN A 303 15.25 19.89 -40.69
CA ASN A 303 14.96 18.46 -40.79
C ASN A 303 13.62 18.26 -41.50
N LYS A 304 13.58 17.29 -42.42
CA LYS A 304 12.50 17.16 -43.42
C LYS A 304 11.17 16.76 -42.78
N SER A 305 10.18 17.65 -42.86
CA SER A 305 8.79 17.40 -42.44
C SER A 305 8.05 16.49 -43.43
N VAL A 306 8.24 15.18 -43.30
CA VAL A 306 7.39 14.19 -43.97
C VAL A 306 5.97 14.28 -43.40
N ALA A 307 4.98 14.53 -44.27
CA ALA A 307 3.58 14.69 -43.88
C ALA A 307 2.94 13.33 -43.50
N PHE A 308 3.11 12.91 -42.24
CA PHE A 308 2.51 11.67 -41.74
C PHE A 308 1.01 11.83 -41.45
N GLY A 309 0.18 11.23 -42.32
CA GLY A 309 -1.24 11.06 -42.08
C GLY A 309 -1.56 10.09 -40.94
N SER A 310 -2.65 10.35 -40.22
CA SER A 310 -3.07 9.58 -39.04
C SER A 310 -3.18 8.06 -39.32
N SER A 311 -2.60 7.23 -38.44
CA SER A 311 -2.50 5.76 -38.59
C SER A 311 -3.85 5.05 -38.71
N SER A 312 -4.95 5.73 -38.38
CA SER A 312 -6.32 5.20 -38.37
C SER A 312 -6.90 4.84 -39.75
N ARG A 313 -6.24 5.17 -40.87
CA ARG A 313 -6.78 5.01 -42.24
C ARG A 313 -6.24 3.83 -43.05
N THR A 314 -5.13 3.20 -42.66
CA THR A 314 -4.47 2.18 -43.49
C THR A 314 -4.63 0.74 -42.98
N GLY A 315 -5.03 0.55 -41.72
CA GLY A 315 -5.13 -0.77 -41.08
C GLY A 315 -3.80 -1.50 -40.86
N LYS A 316 -2.66 -0.92 -41.26
CA LYS A 316 -1.33 -1.56 -41.20
C LYS A 316 -0.50 -1.05 -40.03
N ILE A 317 0.15 -1.98 -39.34
CA ILE A 317 1.06 -1.76 -38.21
C ILE A 317 2.48 -1.60 -38.76
N ALA A 318 3.11 -0.46 -38.50
CA ALA A 318 4.52 -0.23 -38.79
C ALA A 318 5.43 -1.04 -37.86
N ARG A 319 6.52 -1.60 -38.39
CA ARG A 319 7.53 -2.35 -37.62
C ARG A 319 8.95 -1.93 -37.98
N ASN A 320 9.86 -2.03 -37.00
CA ASN A 320 11.29 -1.84 -37.18
C ASN A 320 12.01 -3.16 -37.54
N ALA A 321 13.33 -3.12 -37.69
CA ALA A 321 14.14 -4.28 -38.09
C ALA A 321 14.09 -5.47 -37.11
N ALA A 322 13.82 -5.20 -35.82
CA ALA A 322 13.59 -6.23 -34.81
C ALA A 322 12.13 -6.75 -34.79
N GLY A 323 11.29 -6.36 -35.75
CA GLY A 323 9.87 -6.71 -35.81
C GLY A 323 8.99 -6.00 -34.78
N HIS A 324 9.54 -5.09 -33.97
CA HIS A 324 8.80 -4.37 -32.94
C HIS A 324 7.84 -3.34 -33.56
N ARG A 325 6.61 -3.27 -33.03
CA ARG A 325 5.59 -2.30 -33.41
C ARG A 325 6.00 -0.86 -33.10
N ILE A 326 5.89 -0.01 -34.11
CA ILE A 326 6.15 1.43 -34.00
C ILE A 326 4.84 2.21 -34.05
N ASP A 327 4.48 2.87 -32.95
CA ASP A 327 3.41 3.87 -32.96
C ASP A 327 3.84 5.10 -33.77
N LEU A 328 3.13 5.37 -34.88
CA LEU A 328 3.35 6.57 -35.71
C LEU A 328 3.16 7.84 -34.87
N PRO A 329 3.92 8.93 -35.14
CA PRO A 329 3.71 10.22 -34.51
C PRO A 329 2.25 10.72 -34.59
N LEU A 330 1.83 11.51 -33.61
CA LEU A 330 0.53 12.18 -33.57
C LEU A 330 0.74 13.70 -33.46
N SER A 331 -0.04 14.47 -34.21
CA SER A 331 0.17 15.91 -34.40
C SER A 331 -0.55 16.74 -33.32
N CYS A 332 -0.12 16.59 -32.06
CA CYS A 332 -0.68 17.32 -30.92
C CYS A 332 0.38 17.90 -29.99
N THR A 333 0.08 19.07 -29.43
CA THR A 333 0.90 19.76 -28.42
C THR A 333 0.69 19.19 -27.01
N ASN A 334 1.65 19.42 -26.12
CA ASN A 334 1.51 19.11 -24.70
C ASN A 334 0.32 19.84 -24.03
N GLY A 335 -0.11 20.99 -24.56
CA GLY A 335 -1.31 21.70 -24.12
C GLY A 335 -2.58 20.94 -24.47
N GLU A 336 -2.74 20.56 -25.75
CA GLU A 336 -3.89 19.79 -26.23
C GLU A 336 -4.02 18.43 -25.50
N VAL A 337 -2.90 17.75 -25.22
CA VAL A 337 -2.88 16.50 -24.43
C VAL A 337 -3.31 16.71 -22.98
N LYS A 338 -2.89 17.80 -22.31
CA LYS A 338 -3.36 18.16 -20.96
C LYS A 338 -4.87 18.42 -20.95
N THR A 339 -5.38 19.22 -21.90
CA THR A 339 -6.81 19.53 -22.03
C THR A 339 -7.65 18.28 -22.31
N ALA A 340 -7.18 17.39 -23.19
CA ALA A 340 -7.84 16.12 -23.48
C ALA A 340 -7.87 15.17 -22.26
N ARG A 341 -6.82 15.17 -21.42
CA ARG A 341 -6.81 14.42 -20.16
C ARG A 341 -7.78 15.02 -19.12
N ALA A 342 -7.91 16.34 -19.09
CA ALA A 342 -8.79 17.06 -18.17
C ALA A 342 -10.28 16.97 -18.53
N SER A 343 -10.65 16.77 -19.80
CA SER A 343 -12.06 16.72 -20.23
C SER A 343 -12.84 15.54 -19.65
N LYS A 344 -12.14 14.47 -19.21
CA LYS A 344 -12.68 13.15 -18.83
C LYS A 344 -13.52 12.48 -19.95
N SER A 345 -13.16 12.74 -21.20
CA SER A 345 -13.67 12.02 -22.38
C SER A 345 -13.21 10.56 -22.38
N CYS A 346 -14.08 9.61 -22.72
CA CYS A 346 -13.68 8.19 -22.79
C CYS A 346 -12.83 7.91 -24.03
N ASN A 347 -11.55 7.56 -23.84
CA ASN A 347 -10.62 7.27 -24.92
C ASN A 347 -11.15 6.16 -25.85
N GLU A 348 -11.60 5.03 -25.29
CA GLU A 348 -12.06 3.86 -26.05
C GLU A 348 -13.25 4.21 -26.95
N TYR A 349 -14.31 4.79 -26.36
CA TYR A 349 -15.52 5.20 -27.06
C TYR A 349 -15.25 6.20 -28.18
N HIS A 350 -14.50 7.26 -27.87
CA HIS A 350 -14.27 8.33 -28.83
C HIS A 350 -13.32 7.92 -29.96
N ILE A 351 -12.30 7.09 -29.68
CA ILE A 351 -11.31 6.67 -30.67
C ILE A 351 -11.86 5.54 -31.56
N LEU A 352 -12.48 4.51 -30.98
CA LEU A 352 -12.84 3.28 -31.71
C LEU A 352 -14.25 3.27 -32.26
N GLY A 353 -15.24 3.62 -31.44
CA GLY A 353 -16.63 3.23 -31.73
C GLY A 353 -17.48 3.07 -30.49
N GLN A 354 -16.87 2.46 -29.49
CA GLN A 354 -17.52 1.64 -28.47
C GLN A 354 -16.67 1.66 -27.20
N CYS A 355 -17.27 1.33 -26.06
CA CYS A 355 -16.53 1.13 -24.82
C CYS A 355 -16.89 -0.22 -24.21
N SER A 356 -15.88 -1.02 -23.89
CA SER A 356 -15.98 -2.30 -23.18
C SER A 356 -16.75 -2.19 -21.86
N TYR A 357 -16.61 -1.06 -21.15
CA TYR A 357 -17.34 -0.76 -19.91
C TYR A 357 -18.81 -0.33 -20.11
N GLY A 358 -19.24 -0.08 -21.36
CA GLY A 358 -20.63 0.23 -21.70
C GLY A 358 -21.26 1.36 -20.87
N LYS A 359 -22.38 1.04 -20.20
CA LYS A 359 -23.09 1.96 -19.28
C LYS A 359 -22.37 2.17 -17.94
N GLY A 360 -21.43 1.30 -17.57
CA GLY A 360 -20.64 1.40 -16.34
C GLY A 360 -19.39 2.28 -16.46
N CYS A 361 -19.13 2.89 -17.63
CA CYS A 361 -17.99 3.77 -17.81
C CYS A 361 -18.17 5.09 -17.06
N THR A 362 -17.20 5.46 -16.22
CA THR A 362 -17.17 6.73 -15.48
C THR A 362 -16.64 7.91 -16.30
N PHE A 363 -16.23 7.67 -17.54
CA PHE A 363 -15.78 8.69 -18.49
C PHE A 363 -16.92 9.08 -19.43
N LYS A 364 -16.89 10.31 -19.94
CA LYS A 364 -17.96 10.87 -20.77
C LYS A 364 -18.09 10.10 -22.09
N HIS A 365 -19.30 9.61 -22.34
CA HIS A 365 -19.82 9.21 -23.64
C HIS A 365 -20.79 10.29 -24.15
N GLY A 366 -20.87 10.50 -25.46
CA GLY A 366 -21.63 11.59 -26.07
C GLY A 366 -21.23 11.80 -27.53
N THR A 367 -21.39 13.01 -28.07
CA THR A 367 -20.97 13.31 -29.46
C THR A 367 -19.51 12.91 -29.72
N ARG A 368 -19.25 12.22 -30.84
CA ARG A 368 -17.89 11.79 -31.21
C ARG A 368 -17.02 13.01 -31.50
N VAL A 369 -15.95 13.16 -30.73
CA VAL A 369 -14.93 14.18 -30.97
C VAL A 369 -14.14 13.86 -32.24
N THR A 370 -13.68 14.89 -32.94
CA THR A 370 -13.02 14.79 -34.24
C THR A 370 -11.75 15.65 -34.29
N GLY A 371 -11.01 15.60 -35.40
CA GLY A 371 -9.83 16.44 -35.64
C GLY A 371 -8.80 16.37 -34.52
N LYS A 372 -8.25 17.54 -34.13
CA LYS A 372 -7.19 17.67 -33.12
C LYS A 372 -7.54 17.06 -31.76
N GLN A 373 -8.79 17.17 -31.32
CA GLN A 373 -9.20 16.61 -30.01
C GLN A 373 -9.15 15.09 -30.01
N LEU A 374 -9.48 14.46 -31.14
CA LEU A 374 -9.37 13.01 -31.32
C LEU A 374 -7.90 12.55 -31.33
N GLU A 375 -7.00 13.32 -31.95
CA GLU A 375 -5.55 13.00 -31.92
C GLU A 375 -4.94 13.23 -30.53
N ALA A 376 -5.36 14.26 -29.81
CA ALA A 376 -4.95 14.48 -28.43
C ALA A 376 -5.40 13.33 -27.50
N LEU A 377 -6.63 12.79 -27.66
CA LEU A 377 -7.09 11.61 -26.93
C LEU A 377 -6.32 10.33 -27.32
N ARG A 378 -5.96 10.14 -28.60
CA ARG A 378 -5.04 9.05 -29.00
C ARG A 378 -3.69 9.17 -28.31
N SER A 379 -3.15 10.37 -28.16
CA SER A 379 -1.93 10.61 -27.40
C SER A 379 -2.09 10.39 -25.89
N VAL A 380 -3.24 10.72 -25.29
CA VAL A 380 -3.55 10.38 -23.88
C VAL A 380 -3.65 8.86 -23.70
N ALA A 381 -4.31 8.14 -24.61
CA ALA A 381 -4.43 6.68 -24.56
C ALA A 381 -3.05 5.99 -24.66
N ARG A 382 -2.15 6.52 -25.50
CA ARG A 382 -0.76 6.07 -25.62
C ARG A 382 0.16 6.41 -24.45
N LEU A 383 -0.33 7.07 -23.39
CA LEU A 383 0.41 7.18 -22.12
C LEU A 383 0.30 5.90 -21.26
N SER A 384 -0.67 5.03 -21.55
CA SER A 384 -0.80 3.71 -20.94
C SER A 384 -0.11 2.66 -21.81
N SER A 385 0.67 1.77 -21.22
CA SER A 385 1.36 0.69 -21.91
C SER A 385 0.39 -0.41 -22.37
N CYS A 386 0.61 -0.95 -23.57
CA CYS A 386 -0.11 -2.12 -24.06
C CYS A 386 0.39 -3.40 -23.36
N SER A 387 -0.52 -4.23 -22.86
CA SER A 387 -0.19 -5.52 -22.25
C SER A 387 0.47 -6.51 -23.23
N LYS A 388 0.19 -6.38 -24.54
CA LYS A 388 0.86 -7.14 -25.61
C LYS A 388 2.22 -6.54 -26.04
N GLY A 389 2.66 -5.45 -25.40
CA GLY A 389 3.99 -4.86 -25.59
C GLY A 389 4.36 -4.58 -27.06
N LEU A 390 5.64 -4.77 -27.38
CA LEU A 390 6.19 -4.50 -28.71
C LEU A 390 5.73 -5.47 -29.82
N SER A 391 5.19 -6.63 -29.48
CA SER A 391 4.71 -7.62 -30.45
C SER A 391 3.25 -7.41 -30.87
N CYS A 392 2.51 -6.52 -30.19
CA CYS A 392 1.07 -6.28 -30.37
C CYS A 392 0.62 -6.17 -31.84
N GLY A 393 -0.03 -7.23 -32.34
CA GLY A 393 -0.55 -7.34 -33.71
C GLY A 393 -1.95 -6.76 -33.96
N ASP A 394 -2.52 -5.98 -33.04
CA ASP A 394 -3.88 -5.42 -33.18
C ASP A 394 -3.85 -4.01 -33.82
N PRO A 395 -4.29 -3.82 -35.08
CA PRO A 395 -4.23 -2.52 -35.75
C PRO A 395 -5.14 -1.45 -35.11
N GLN A 396 -6.12 -1.84 -34.29
CA GLN A 396 -7.00 -0.93 -33.56
C GLN A 396 -6.49 -0.59 -32.15
N CYS A 397 -5.41 -1.22 -31.66
CA CYS A 397 -4.90 -0.96 -30.31
C CYS A 397 -4.54 0.51 -30.09
N ILE A 398 -5.26 1.16 -29.17
CA ILE A 398 -5.12 2.59 -28.82
C ILE A 398 -4.05 2.88 -27.75
N LEU A 399 -3.52 1.83 -27.11
CA LEU A 399 -2.50 1.91 -26.06
C LEU A 399 -1.11 2.18 -26.67
N GLY A 400 -0.16 2.56 -25.82
CA GLY A 400 1.21 2.85 -26.21
C GLY A 400 2.08 1.58 -26.23
N HIS A 401 2.86 1.43 -27.29
CA HIS A 401 3.77 0.29 -27.48
C HIS A 401 5.22 0.64 -27.13
N ARG A 402 5.54 1.93 -26.90
CA ARG A 402 6.85 2.43 -26.46
C ARG A 402 6.72 3.65 -25.55
N CYS A 403 7.68 3.84 -24.65
CA CYS A 403 7.82 5.07 -23.88
C CYS A 403 8.29 6.22 -24.79
N THR A 404 7.54 7.32 -24.83
CA THR A 404 7.84 8.51 -25.65
C THR A 404 8.75 9.53 -24.96
N LYS A 405 9.03 9.37 -23.66
CA LYS A 405 9.92 10.26 -22.91
C LYS A 405 11.39 9.88 -23.16
N GLN A 406 12.15 10.75 -23.82
CA GLN A 406 13.59 10.59 -24.02
C GLN A 406 14.35 11.84 -23.52
N PRO A 407 15.35 11.70 -22.62
CA PRO A 407 15.63 10.51 -21.80
C PRO A 407 14.52 10.26 -20.75
N CYS A 408 14.09 9.01 -20.58
CA CYS A 408 13.19 8.67 -19.49
C CYS A 408 13.96 8.66 -18.16
N ARG A 409 13.68 9.66 -17.31
CA ARG A 409 14.33 9.80 -15.98
C ARG A 409 13.73 8.88 -14.91
N ASN A 410 12.52 8.35 -15.13
CA ASN A 410 11.81 7.44 -14.21
C ASN A 410 12.28 5.98 -14.38
N ARG A 411 13.59 5.71 -14.28
CA ARG A 411 14.13 4.34 -14.37
C ARG A 411 13.72 3.53 -13.14
N GLY A 412 12.73 2.64 -13.31
CA GLY A 412 12.15 1.80 -12.26
C GLY A 412 10.68 2.09 -11.94
N THR A 413 10.19 3.31 -12.21
CA THR A 413 8.81 3.75 -11.89
C THR A 413 8.02 4.24 -13.11
N CYS A 414 8.50 3.95 -14.32
CA CYS A 414 7.75 4.24 -15.55
C CYS A 414 6.64 3.19 -15.76
N PHE A 415 5.46 3.62 -16.19
CA PHE A 415 4.34 2.73 -16.55
C PHE A 415 4.63 1.84 -17.78
N PHE A 416 5.74 2.09 -18.47
CA PHE A 416 6.26 1.23 -19.54
C PHE A 416 7.32 0.28 -18.99
N PRO A 417 7.21 -1.04 -19.23
CA PRO A 417 8.27 -2.01 -19.00
C PRO A 417 9.63 -1.58 -19.57
N GLY A 418 10.72 -2.11 -19.01
CA GLY A 418 12.09 -1.80 -19.43
C GLY A 418 12.33 -2.02 -20.93
N VAL A 419 11.81 -3.12 -21.48
CA VAL A 419 11.90 -3.45 -22.92
C VAL A 419 11.19 -2.46 -23.84
N MET A 420 10.24 -1.66 -23.34
CA MET A 420 9.51 -0.64 -24.11
C MET A 420 10.18 0.74 -24.07
N HIS A 421 11.42 0.82 -23.56
CA HIS A 421 12.27 2.02 -23.61
C HIS A 421 13.36 1.90 -24.68
N ASN A 422 13.84 3.04 -25.18
CA ASN A 422 14.93 3.13 -26.19
C ASN A 422 14.68 2.30 -27.47
N VAL A 423 13.41 2.02 -27.78
CA VAL A 423 12.97 1.24 -28.94
C VAL A 423 13.36 1.99 -30.22
N ASP A 424 14.10 1.34 -31.12
CA ASP A 424 14.40 1.86 -32.46
C ASP A 424 13.11 2.27 -33.18
N VAL A 425 13.10 3.47 -33.73
CA VAL A 425 11.90 4.13 -34.29
C VAL A 425 11.82 4.00 -35.81
N ASN A 426 12.86 3.48 -36.45
CA ASN A 426 12.97 3.39 -37.89
C ASN A 426 12.01 2.32 -38.43
N ILE A 427 11.09 2.72 -39.31
CA ILE A 427 10.09 1.83 -39.89
C ILE A 427 10.69 1.19 -41.15
N VAL A 428 10.76 -0.14 -41.17
CA VAL A 428 11.28 -0.91 -42.33
C VAL A 428 10.22 -1.78 -42.99
N SER A 429 9.11 -2.08 -42.30
CA SER A 429 8.04 -2.91 -42.82
C SER A 429 6.67 -2.53 -42.24
N TRP A 430 5.60 -3.03 -42.89
CA TRP A 430 4.21 -2.79 -42.51
C TRP A 430 3.42 -4.10 -42.56
N SER A 431 2.93 -4.57 -41.42
CA SER A 431 2.05 -5.76 -41.33
C SER A 431 0.60 -5.32 -41.10
N GLY A 432 -0.32 -5.72 -41.97
CA GLY A 432 -1.78 -5.59 -41.77
C GLY A 432 -2.38 -6.93 -41.43
#